data_AF-A0A317U9N8-F1
#
_entry.id   AF-A0A317U9N8-F1
#
_cell.length_a   1.000
_cell.length_b   1.000
_cell.length_c   1.000
_cell.angle_alpha   90.00
_cell.angle_beta   90.00
_cell.angle_gamma   90.00
#
_symmetry.space_group_name_H-M   'P 1'
#
loop_
_entity.id
_entity.type
_entity.pdbx_description
1 polymer ?
#
loop_
_entity_poly.entity_id
_entity_poly.type
_entity_poly.pdbx_seq_one_letter_code
_entity_poly.pdbx_strand_id
1 'polypeptide(L)'
;MEPADENDKPIFVGRCNLGVVSLHLPMILAKARRESRDFYDVLDYYLEMIRGLHKRTYDYLGELRASVNPIMFCEGGLYGGHLKPNEKIRKLLPPMTMSYGITALNELQELYNGKSLVEDNQFTLEVMKHINEKLAEYKKEDHILYAVYGTPGSSAGAHAVMHVEKIA
;
A
#
# COMPACT_ATOMS: atom_id res chain seq x y z
N MET A 1 8.86 -2.42 13.77
CA MET A 1 10.19 -2.93 13.47
C MET A 1 11.13 -2.02 14.21
N GLU A 2 11.84 -2.61 15.14
CA GLU A 2 12.88 -1.94 15.90
C GLU A 2 14.21 -2.05 15.14
N PRO A 3 15.19 -1.20 15.46
CA PRO A 3 16.55 -1.36 14.97
C PRO A 3 17.06 -2.79 15.23
N ALA A 4 17.79 -3.35 14.28
CA ALA A 4 18.35 -4.70 14.42
C ALA A 4 19.37 -4.79 15.58
N ASP A 5 20.14 -3.72 15.78
CA ASP A 5 21.08 -3.54 16.88
C ASP A 5 21.39 -2.03 17.10
N GLU A 6 22.25 -1.73 18.09
CA GLU A 6 22.66 -0.36 18.45
C GLU A 6 23.44 0.37 17.34
N ASN A 7 23.98 -0.36 16.37
CA ASN A 7 24.70 0.16 15.22
C ASN A 7 23.87 0.08 13.93
N ASP A 8 22.58 -0.24 14.00
CA ASP A 8 21.70 -0.35 12.84
C ASP A 8 21.66 1.00 12.10
N LYS A 9 22.22 0.99 10.88
CA LYS A 9 22.30 2.18 10.04
C LYS A 9 21.16 2.14 9.02
N PRO A 10 20.40 3.24 8.89
CA PRO A 10 19.28 3.27 7.97
C PRO A 10 19.76 3.11 6.52
N ILE A 11 19.12 2.19 5.80
CA ILE A 11 19.43 1.89 4.40
C ILE A 11 18.36 2.54 3.52
N PHE A 12 18.83 3.40 2.63
CA PHE A 12 17.98 4.15 1.70
C PHE A 12 18.21 3.76 0.24
N VAL A 13 19.45 3.44 -0.13
CA VAL A 13 19.85 3.15 -1.52
C VAL A 13 19.50 1.71 -1.89
N GLY A 14 19.00 1.52 -3.11
CA GLY A 14 18.68 0.20 -3.67
C GLY A 14 17.38 -0.40 -3.14
N ARG A 15 16.60 0.34 -2.34
CA ARG A 15 15.24 -0.06 -1.95
C ARG A 15 14.22 0.38 -2.99
N CYS A 16 13.13 -0.36 -3.12
CA CYS A 16 12.04 -0.03 -4.05
C CYS A 16 10.66 -0.30 -3.44
N ASN A 17 9.64 0.12 -4.18
CA ASN A 17 8.26 -0.25 -3.96
C ASN A 17 7.89 -1.40 -4.89
N LEU A 18 7.26 -2.44 -4.35
CA LEU A 18 6.90 -3.67 -5.06
C LEU A 18 5.50 -3.60 -5.68
N GLY A 19 4.69 -2.60 -5.34
CA GLY A 19 3.35 -2.44 -5.88
C GLY A 19 2.48 -1.53 -5.02
N VAL A 20 1.45 -0.98 -5.66
CA VAL A 20 0.44 -0.11 -5.05
C VAL A 20 -0.95 -0.62 -5.39
N VAL A 21 -1.84 -0.69 -4.39
CA VAL A 21 -3.29 -0.83 -4.62
C VAL A 21 -4.00 0.35 -3.96
N SER A 22 -4.78 1.09 -4.74
CA SER A 22 -5.36 2.36 -4.29
C SER A 22 -6.79 2.22 -3.76
N LEU A 23 -7.07 2.90 -2.65
CA LEU A 23 -8.38 3.10 -2.06
C LEU A 23 -9.01 4.39 -2.62
N HIS A 24 -10.25 4.27 -3.08
CA HIS A 24 -11.10 5.40 -3.43
C HIS A 24 -12.01 5.73 -2.24
N LEU A 25 -11.50 6.51 -1.29
CA LEU A 25 -12.20 6.76 -0.02
C LEU A 25 -13.60 7.38 -0.18
N PRO A 26 -13.86 8.35 -1.10
CA PRO A 26 -15.21 8.86 -1.31
C PRO A 26 -16.23 7.78 -1.71
N MET A 27 -15.83 6.83 -2.56
CA MET A 27 -16.68 5.72 -3.00
C MET A 27 -16.99 4.76 -1.85
N ILE A 28 -15.99 4.50 -1.00
CA ILE A 28 -16.18 3.68 0.20
C ILE A 28 -17.18 4.35 1.15
N LEU A 29 -17.06 5.67 1.37
CA LEU A 29 -18.01 6.44 2.18
C LEU A 29 -19.42 6.43 1.58
N ALA A 30 -19.54 6.65 0.26
CA ALA A 30 -20.82 6.61 -0.44
C ALA A 30 -21.47 5.22 -0.35
N LYS A 31 -20.70 4.14 -0.50
CA LYS A 31 -21.15 2.76 -0.36
C LYS A 31 -21.64 2.47 1.06
N ALA A 32 -20.86 2.84 2.07
CA ALA A 32 -21.23 2.64 3.49
C ALA A 32 -22.57 3.33 3.81
N ARG A 33 -22.74 4.59 3.38
CA ARG A 33 -24.00 5.32 3.54
C ARG A 33 -25.17 4.65 2.81
N ARG A 34 -24.98 4.25 1.55
CA ARG A 34 -26.03 3.58 0.75
C ARG A 34 -26.47 2.26 1.37
N GLU A 35 -25.54 1.52 1.99
CA GLU A 35 -25.80 0.24 2.64
C GLU A 35 -26.17 0.38 4.12
N SER A 36 -26.27 1.61 4.64
CA SER A 36 -26.52 1.89 6.07
C SER A 36 -25.56 1.15 7.00
N ARG A 37 -24.29 1.05 6.61
CA ARG A 37 -23.20 0.43 7.37
C ARG A 37 -22.27 1.49 7.94
N ASP A 38 -21.56 1.13 9.02
CA ASP A 38 -20.48 1.95 9.53
C ASP A 38 -19.37 2.11 8.46
N PHE A 39 -18.80 3.31 8.36
CA PHE A 39 -17.79 3.61 7.37
C PHE A 39 -16.48 2.83 7.61
N TYR A 40 -16.05 2.70 8.87
CA TYR A 40 -14.81 2.04 9.23
C TYR A 40 -14.92 0.52 9.02
N ASP A 41 -16.09 -0.07 9.23
CA ASP A 41 -16.32 -1.49 8.89
C ASP A 41 -16.11 -1.77 7.39
N VAL A 42 -16.60 -0.87 6.52
CA VAL A 42 -16.44 -1.00 5.06
C VAL A 42 -15.01 -0.69 4.65
N LEU A 43 -14.36 0.30 5.26
CA LEU A 43 -12.96 0.62 5.03
C LEU A 43 -12.05 -0.55 5.42
N ASP A 44 -12.24 -1.13 6.60
CA ASP A 44 -11.45 -2.27 7.10
C ASP A 44 -11.59 -3.49 6.21
N TYR A 45 -12.80 -3.75 5.70
CA TYR A 45 -13.01 -4.80 4.71
C TYR A 45 -12.13 -4.62 3.47
N TYR A 46 -12.04 -3.40 2.92
CA TYR A 46 -11.19 -3.14 1.76
C TYR A 46 -9.70 -3.14 2.11
N LEU A 47 -9.31 -2.66 3.29
CA LEU A 47 -7.94 -2.74 3.77
C LEU A 47 -7.47 -4.20 3.84
N GLU A 48 -8.30 -5.10 4.39
CA GLU A 48 -7.98 -6.53 4.48
C GLU A 48 -7.96 -7.20 3.11
N MET A 49 -8.87 -6.82 2.20
CA MET A 49 -8.83 -7.30 0.81
C MET A 49 -7.51 -6.93 0.12
N ILE A 50 -7.07 -5.67 0.26
CA ILE A 50 -5.78 -5.20 -0.28
C ILE A 50 -4.62 -5.93 0.39
N ARG A 51 -4.67 -6.16 1.70
CA ARG A 51 -3.66 -6.94 2.44
C ARG A 51 -3.49 -8.32 1.82
N GLY A 52 -4.58 -9.03 1.53
CA GLY A 52 -4.58 -10.32 0.85
C GLY A 52 -3.92 -10.25 -0.55
N LEU A 53 -4.28 -9.25 -1.36
CA LEU A 53 -3.67 -9.03 -2.67
C LEU A 53 -2.17 -8.75 -2.57
N HIS A 54 -1.75 -7.94 -1.59
CA HIS A 54 -0.36 -7.62 -1.35
C HIS A 54 0.44 -8.87 -0.98
N LYS A 55 -0.06 -9.69 -0.06
CA LYS A 55 0.60 -10.95 0.35
C LYS A 55 0.77 -11.90 -0.83
N ARG A 56 -0.31 -12.09 -1.62
CA ARG A 56 -0.26 -12.92 -2.84
C ARG A 56 0.76 -12.39 -3.86
N THR A 57 0.82 -11.07 -4.04
CA THR A 57 1.78 -10.43 -4.96
C THR A 57 3.21 -10.60 -4.46
N TYR A 58 3.44 -10.41 -3.17
CA TYR A 58 4.74 -10.57 -2.51
C TYR A 58 5.26 -12.01 -2.63
N ASP A 59 4.39 -13.01 -2.46
CA ASP A 59 4.72 -14.42 -2.64
C ASP A 59 5.00 -14.76 -4.11
N TYR A 60 4.18 -14.28 -5.04
CA TYR A 60 4.41 -14.44 -6.47
C TYR A 60 5.75 -13.84 -6.92
N LEU A 61 6.06 -12.61 -6.51
CA LEU A 61 7.35 -11.97 -6.81
C LEU A 61 8.51 -12.77 -6.22
N GLY A 62 8.34 -13.32 -5.01
CA GLY A 62 9.35 -14.14 -4.35
C GLY A 62 9.76 -15.39 -5.14
N GLU A 63 8.87 -15.91 -5.99
CA GLU A 63 9.10 -17.09 -6.82
C GLU A 63 9.85 -16.79 -8.13
N LEU A 64 9.97 -15.52 -8.52
CA LEU A 64 10.71 -15.12 -9.72
C LEU A 64 12.21 -15.41 -9.57
N ARG A 65 12.84 -15.81 -10.67
CA ARG A 65 14.30 -16.00 -10.74
C ARG A 65 15.00 -14.69 -11.01
N ALA A 66 16.20 -14.52 -10.46
CA ALA A 66 17.02 -13.32 -10.65
C ALA A 66 17.34 -13.02 -12.13
N SER A 67 17.35 -14.05 -12.99
CA SER A 67 17.54 -13.92 -14.43
C SER A 67 16.53 -13.02 -15.14
N VAL A 68 15.37 -12.73 -14.54
CA VAL A 68 14.36 -11.87 -15.18
C VAL A 68 14.77 -10.39 -15.21
N ASN A 69 15.66 -9.96 -14.31
CA ASN A 69 16.28 -8.64 -14.34
C ASN A 69 17.68 -8.66 -13.69
N PRO A 70 18.72 -9.12 -14.43
CA PRO A 70 20.05 -9.32 -13.88
C PRO A 70 20.70 -8.06 -13.32
N ILE A 71 20.44 -6.88 -13.93
CA ILE A 71 20.98 -5.61 -13.44
C ILE A 71 20.51 -5.34 -12.01
N MET A 72 19.20 -5.53 -11.76
CA MET A 72 18.62 -5.27 -10.45
C MET A 72 18.95 -6.36 -9.42
N PHE A 73 18.96 -7.63 -9.84
CA PHE A 73 19.01 -8.76 -8.92
C PHE A 73 20.38 -9.45 -8.80
N CYS A 74 21.29 -9.23 -9.75
CA CYS A 74 22.62 -9.86 -9.78
C CYS A 74 23.77 -8.83 -9.69
N GLU A 75 23.61 -7.66 -10.33
CA GLU A 75 24.68 -6.65 -10.46
C GLU A 75 24.57 -5.50 -9.43
N GLY A 76 23.80 -5.68 -8.36
CA GLY A 76 23.69 -4.72 -7.26
C GLY A 76 22.75 -3.54 -7.51
N GLY A 77 21.89 -3.59 -8.53
CA GLY A 77 20.91 -2.53 -8.78
C GLY A 77 19.87 -2.37 -7.66
N LEU A 78 19.51 -3.46 -6.98
CA LEU A 78 18.78 -3.42 -5.71
C LEU A 78 19.70 -3.74 -4.52
N TYR A 79 19.28 -3.29 -3.35
CA TYR A 79 19.91 -3.62 -2.10
C TYR A 79 19.91 -5.15 -1.88
N GLY A 80 21.11 -5.72 -1.72
CA GLY A 80 21.32 -7.17 -1.63
C GLY A 80 21.26 -7.92 -2.97
N GLY A 81 21.11 -7.22 -4.09
CA GLY A 81 20.94 -7.76 -5.45
C GLY A 81 22.22 -8.34 -6.06
N HIS A 82 22.85 -9.30 -5.39
CA HIS A 82 24.02 -10.05 -5.86
C HIS A 82 23.72 -11.55 -5.99
N LEU A 83 22.55 -11.87 -6.55
CA LEU A 83 22.09 -13.24 -6.71
C LEU A 83 22.69 -13.88 -7.96
N LYS A 84 22.79 -15.21 -7.98
CA LYS A 84 23.01 -15.96 -9.22
C LYS A 84 21.72 -15.97 -10.05
N PRO A 85 21.79 -15.99 -11.39
CA PRO A 85 20.60 -15.90 -12.25
C PRO A 85 19.50 -16.95 -11.97
N ASN A 86 19.86 -18.13 -11.48
CA ASN A 86 18.92 -19.22 -11.18
C ASN A 86 18.27 -19.12 -9.78
N GLU A 87 18.73 -18.23 -8.92
CA GLU A 87 18.18 -18.05 -7.57
C GLU A 87 16.87 -17.26 -7.59
N LYS A 88 16.01 -17.55 -6.61
CA LYS A 88 14.76 -16.82 -6.39
C LYS A 88 15.02 -15.46 -5.73
N ILE A 89 14.23 -14.45 -6.07
CA ILE A 89 14.39 -13.07 -5.55
C ILE A 89 13.78 -12.83 -4.16
N ARG A 90 13.11 -13.83 -3.56
CA ARG A 90 12.46 -13.74 -2.23
C ARG A 90 13.31 -13.03 -1.17
N LYS A 91 14.61 -13.31 -1.11
CA LYS A 91 15.55 -12.72 -0.15
C LYS A 91 15.79 -11.21 -0.32
N LEU A 92 15.47 -10.65 -1.48
CA LEU A 92 15.59 -9.22 -1.76
C LEU A 92 14.37 -8.41 -1.32
N LEU A 93 13.24 -9.07 -1.06
CA LEU A 93 11.96 -8.40 -0.83
C LEU A 93 11.77 -7.78 0.57
N PRO A 94 12.33 -8.28 1.69
CA PRO A 94 12.07 -7.72 3.02
C PRO A 94 12.31 -6.21 3.20
N PRO A 95 13.35 -5.59 2.63
CA PRO A 95 13.57 -4.15 2.75
C PRO A 95 12.68 -3.31 1.81
N MET A 96 11.88 -3.94 0.94
CA MET A 96 11.04 -3.28 -0.06
C MET A 96 9.62 -3.07 0.46
N THR A 97 8.92 -2.05 -0.06
CA THR A 97 7.59 -1.67 0.45
C THR A 97 6.44 -2.12 -0.45
N MET A 98 5.30 -2.43 0.14
CA MET A 98 4.01 -2.59 -0.54
C MET A 98 3.09 -1.45 -0.09
N SER A 99 2.38 -0.81 -1.02
CA SER A 99 1.73 0.47 -0.74
C SER A 99 0.22 0.48 -0.85
N TYR A 100 -0.43 1.05 0.15
CA TYR A 100 -1.84 1.41 0.09
C TYR A 100 -1.94 2.80 -0.52
N GLY A 101 -2.41 2.85 -1.76
CA GLY A 101 -2.63 4.10 -2.47
C GLY A 101 -3.83 4.83 -1.87
N ILE A 102 -3.72 6.13 -1.65
CA ILE A 102 -4.82 6.98 -1.20
C ILE A 102 -5.09 8.04 -2.26
N THR A 103 -6.37 8.27 -2.53
CA THR A 103 -6.86 9.23 -3.53
C THR A 103 -8.07 9.98 -3.02
N ALA A 104 -8.30 11.17 -3.59
CA ALA A 104 -9.53 11.95 -3.45
C ALA A 104 -9.90 12.32 -1.99
N LEU A 105 -8.91 12.80 -1.22
CA LEU A 105 -9.13 13.21 0.17
C LEU A 105 -9.98 14.48 0.28
N ASN A 106 -9.88 15.41 -0.68
CA ASN A 106 -10.71 16.61 -0.67
C ASN A 106 -12.18 16.27 -0.92
N GLU A 107 -12.43 15.43 -1.91
CA GLU A 107 -13.75 14.94 -2.26
C GLU A 107 -14.35 14.08 -1.15
N LEU A 108 -13.52 13.37 -0.38
CA LEU A 108 -13.97 12.62 0.80
C LEU A 108 -14.56 13.57 1.85
N GLN A 109 -13.85 14.65 2.12
CA GLN A 109 -14.27 15.67 3.08
C GLN A 109 -15.52 16.41 2.60
N GLU A 110 -15.56 16.81 1.33
CA GLU A 110 -16.73 17.46 0.73
C GLU A 110 -17.94 16.55 0.75
N LEU A 111 -17.77 15.26 0.44
CA LEU A 111 -18.85 14.29 0.55
C LEU A 111 -19.28 14.09 2.00
N TYR A 112 -18.35 14.14 2.96
CA TYR A 112 -18.65 13.94 4.37
C TYR A 112 -19.53 15.06 4.94
N ASN A 113 -19.13 16.33 4.80
CA ASN A 113 -19.80 17.45 5.44
C ASN A 113 -19.93 18.73 4.59
N GLY A 114 -19.65 18.65 3.28
CA GLY A 114 -19.80 19.77 2.34
C GLY A 114 -18.69 20.82 2.42
N LYS A 115 -17.62 20.57 3.18
CA LYS A 115 -16.46 21.48 3.31
C LYS A 115 -15.25 20.90 2.60
N SER A 116 -14.37 21.77 2.12
CA SER A 116 -13.05 21.37 1.61
C SER A 116 -12.09 21.04 2.75
N LEU A 117 -10.96 20.39 2.44
CA LEU A 117 -9.89 20.10 3.42
C LEU A 117 -9.28 21.34 4.08
N VAL A 118 -9.37 22.50 3.41
CA VAL A 118 -8.85 23.76 3.96
C VAL A 118 -9.80 24.29 5.03
N GLU A 119 -11.10 24.08 4.86
CA GLU A 119 -12.14 24.55 5.79
C GLU A 119 -12.35 23.61 6.98
N ASP A 120 -12.20 22.30 6.76
CA ASP A 120 -12.26 21.27 7.79
C ASP A 120 -11.50 20.03 7.32
N ASN A 121 -10.64 19.46 8.16
CA ASN A 121 -9.90 18.24 7.84
C ASN A 121 -9.94 17.20 8.97
N GLN A 122 -10.76 17.40 10.00
CA GLN A 122 -10.76 16.53 11.18
C GLN A 122 -11.11 15.09 10.82
N PHE A 123 -12.19 14.91 10.05
CA PHE A 123 -12.61 13.60 9.57
C PHE A 123 -11.52 12.94 8.70
N THR A 124 -10.98 13.69 7.74
CA THR A 124 -9.93 13.14 6.86
C THR A 124 -8.66 12.74 7.64
N LEU A 125 -8.24 13.54 8.63
CA LEU A 125 -7.11 13.21 9.49
C LEU A 125 -7.38 11.95 10.33
N GLU A 126 -8.60 11.81 10.86
CA GLU A 126 -9.04 10.61 11.58
C GLU A 126 -8.96 9.37 10.69
N VAL A 127 -9.49 9.43 9.46
CA VAL A 127 -9.43 8.33 8.50
C VAL A 127 -7.98 7.95 8.17
N MET A 128 -7.12 8.93 7.92
CA MET A 128 -5.70 8.68 7.63
C MET A 128 -4.97 8.09 8.82
N LYS A 129 -5.31 8.50 10.05
CA LYS A 129 -4.76 7.93 11.28
C LYS A 129 -5.18 6.47 11.44
N HIS A 130 -6.47 6.17 11.26
CA HIS A 130 -7.00 4.80 11.29
C HIS A 130 -6.29 3.87 10.30
N ILE A 131 -6.13 4.33 9.04
CA ILE A 131 -5.39 3.57 8.02
C ILE A 131 -3.94 3.33 8.48
N ASN A 132 -3.24 4.35 8.97
CA ASN A 132 -1.87 4.19 9.44
C ASN A 132 -1.75 3.20 10.60
N GLU A 133 -2.69 3.19 11.54
CA GLU A 133 -2.74 2.25 12.66
C GLU A 133 -2.91 0.81 12.18
N LYS A 134 -3.87 0.56 11.28
CA LYS A 134 -4.06 -0.76 10.64
C LYS A 134 -2.83 -1.23 9.89
N LEU A 135 -2.20 -0.35 9.11
CA LEU A 135 -0.98 -0.69 8.37
C LEU A 135 0.19 -1.02 9.30
N ALA A 136 0.27 -0.37 10.47
CA ALA A 136 1.26 -0.67 11.49
C ALA A 136 1.01 -2.05 12.14
N GLU A 137 -0.25 -2.41 12.37
CA GLU A 137 -0.65 -3.76 12.81
C GLU A 137 -0.26 -4.81 11.77
N TYR A 138 -0.68 -4.63 10.52
CA TYR A 138 -0.38 -5.56 9.42
C TYR A 138 1.12 -5.74 9.21
N LYS A 139 1.90 -4.66 9.34
CA LYS A 139 3.36 -4.71 9.25
C LYS A 139 3.99 -5.57 10.35
N LYS A 140 3.44 -5.55 11.56
CA LYS A 140 3.92 -6.39 12.68
C LYS A 140 3.54 -7.86 12.46
N GLU A 141 2.33 -8.11 11.99
CA GLU A 141 1.78 -9.46 11.81
C GLU A 141 2.37 -10.19 10.60
N ASP A 142 2.48 -9.51 9.45
CA ASP A 142 2.91 -10.15 8.20
C ASP A 142 4.43 -10.09 7.99
N HIS A 143 5.14 -9.27 8.77
CA HIS A 143 6.55 -8.94 8.55
C HIS A 143 6.84 -8.35 7.15
N ILE A 144 5.84 -7.73 6.52
CA ILE A 144 5.95 -7.01 5.25
C ILE A 144 5.93 -5.50 5.53
N LEU A 145 6.78 -4.73 4.85
CA LEU A 145 6.76 -3.28 4.97
C LEU A 145 5.58 -2.67 4.21
N TYR A 146 4.53 -2.26 4.93
CA TYR A 146 3.45 -1.47 4.36
C TYR A 146 3.66 0.03 4.52
N ALA A 147 3.19 0.81 3.54
CA ALA A 147 3.23 2.26 3.57
C ALA A 147 2.01 2.87 2.89
N VAL A 148 1.57 4.04 3.37
CA VAL A 148 0.61 4.89 2.67
C VAL A 148 1.30 5.59 1.49
N TYR A 149 0.62 5.68 0.36
CA TYR A 149 1.12 6.35 -0.85
C TYR A 149 0.06 7.29 -1.44
N GLY A 150 0.35 8.59 -1.51
CA GLY A 150 -0.49 9.52 -2.26
C GLY A 150 -0.36 9.23 -3.75
N THR A 151 -1.39 8.63 -4.35
CA THR A 151 -1.29 8.17 -5.75
C THR A 151 -1.30 9.39 -6.68
N PRO A 152 -0.24 9.62 -7.50
CA PRO A 152 -0.23 10.73 -8.44
C PRO A 152 -1.39 10.59 -9.43
N GLY A 153 -2.28 11.59 -9.47
CA GLY A 153 -3.58 11.53 -10.15
C GLY A 153 -3.57 11.52 -11.68
N SER A 154 -2.46 11.17 -12.34
CA SER A 154 -2.34 11.27 -13.81
C SER A 154 -3.06 10.17 -14.59
N SER A 155 -3.49 9.08 -13.94
CA SER A 155 -4.29 8.00 -14.57
C SER A 155 -5.19 7.22 -13.60
N ALA A 156 -4.83 7.14 -12.31
CA ALA A 156 -5.60 6.40 -11.30
C ALA A 156 -6.97 7.05 -10.97
N GLY A 157 -7.08 8.39 -11.06
CA GLY A 157 -8.34 9.10 -10.83
C GLY A 157 -9.46 8.74 -11.81
N ALA A 158 -9.11 8.30 -13.03
CA ALA A 158 -10.07 7.88 -14.04
C ALA A 158 -10.35 6.35 -14.03
N HIS A 159 -9.40 5.53 -13.59
CA HIS A 159 -9.50 4.06 -13.65
C HIS A 159 -9.88 3.37 -12.33
N ALA A 160 -9.75 4.03 -11.17
CA ALA A 160 -10.02 3.42 -9.86
C ALA A 160 -11.48 2.98 -9.65
N VAL A 161 -12.43 3.55 -10.41
CA VAL A 161 -13.84 3.13 -10.38
C VAL A 161 -14.05 1.74 -11.01
N MET A 162 -13.18 1.30 -11.94
CA MET A 162 -13.48 0.12 -12.77
C MET A 162 -12.92 -1.22 -12.26
N HIS A 163 -11.98 -1.26 -11.31
CA HIS A 163 -11.30 -2.51 -10.96
C HIS A 163 -11.87 -3.24 -9.74
N VAL A 164 -12.45 -2.54 -8.76
CA VAL A 164 -12.96 -3.18 -7.54
C VAL A 164 -14.36 -3.80 -7.77
N GLU A 165 -15.21 -3.20 -8.60
CA GLU A 165 -16.53 -3.77 -8.93
C GLU A 165 -16.47 -4.98 -9.88
N LYS A 166 -15.36 -5.20 -10.59
CA LYS A 166 -15.22 -6.34 -11.52
C LYS A 166 -14.63 -7.60 -10.87
N ILE A 167 -14.15 -7.51 -9.63
CA ILE A 167 -13.49 -8.62 -8.91
C ILE A 167 -14.40 -9.19 -7.79
N ALA A 168 -15.55 -8.55 -7.52
CA ALA A 168 -16.57 -9.03 -6.57
C ALA A 168 -17.74 -9.70 -7.29
#